data_AF-A0A959FCG7-F1
#
_entry.id   AF-A0A959FCG7-F1
#
_cell.length_a   1.000
_cell.length_b   1.000
_cell.length_c   1.000
_cell.angle_alpha   90.00
_cell.angle_beta   90.00
_cell.angle_gamma   90.00
#
_symmetry.space_group_name_H-M   'P 1'
#
loop_
_entity.id
_entity.type
_entity.pdbx_description
1 polymer ?
#
loop_
_entity_poly.entity_id
_entity_poly.type
_entity_poly.pdbx_seq_one_letter_code
_entity_poly.pdbx_strand_id
1 'polypeptide(L)' 'TIEDQQQYIFQQLDFNKRASFSNVFNACKNRIHAIVTFLALLELLNMGKITITVGEGVNNFWIEPGNEFEEEE' A
#
# COMPACT_ATOMS: atom_id res chain seq x y z
N THR A 1 -7.06 -11.62 -5.93
CA THR A 1 -5.74 -12.32 -5.87
C THR A 1 -4.71 -11.36 -5.31
N ILE A 2 -3.48 -11.79 -5.02
CA ILE A 2 -2.44 -10.89 -4.47
C ILE A 2 -2.13 -9.75 -5.46
N GLU A 3 -1.97 -10.07 -6.75
CA GLU A 3 -1.75 -9.06 -7.82
C GLU A 3 -2.87 -8.00 -7.91
N ASP A 4 -4.12 -8.41 -7.75
CA ASP A 4 -5.27 -7.51 -7.75
C ASP A 4 -5.22 -6.51 -6.58
N GLN A 5 -4.73 -6.96 -5.42
CA GLN A 5 -4.52 -6.10 -4.26
C GLN A 5 -3.33 -5.16 -4.43
N GLN A 6 -2.27 -5.59 -5.12
CA GLN A 6 -1.15 -4.71 -5.47
C GLN A 6 -1.59 -3.58 -6.41
N GLN A 7 -2.34 -3.92 -7.47
CA GLN A 7 -2.90 -2.93 -8.39
C GLN A 7 -3.82 -1.94 -7.67
N TYR A 8 -4.65 -2.43 -6.74
CA TYR A 8 -5.49 -1.56 -5.91
C TYR A 8 -4.66 -0.57 -5.07
N ILE A 9 -3.57 -1.03 -4.45
CA ILE A 9 -2.68 -0.17 -3.66
C ILE A 9 -2.02 0.88 -4.55
N PHE A 10 -1.57 0.52 -5.77
CA PHE A 10 -1.01 1.48 -6.72
C PHE A 10 -2.02 2.54 -7.14
N GLN A 11 -3.25 2.15 -7.51
CA GLN A 11 -4.28 3.11 -7.89
C GLN A 11 -4.59 4.12 -6.76
N GLN A 12 -4.50 3.70 -5.50
CA GLN A 12 -4.64 4.59 -4.34
C GLN A 12 -3.46 5.56 -4.19
N LEU A 13 -2.26 5.13 -4.57
CA LEU A 13 -1.03 5.94 -4.53
C LEU A 13 -0.94 6.94 -5.69
N ASP A 14 -1.32 6.53 -6.90
CA ASP A 14 -1.39 7.39 -8.10
C ASP A 14 -2.29 8.62 -7.86
N PHE A 15 -3.44 8.41 -7.21
CA PHE A 15 -4.43 9.49 -7.04
C PHE A 15 -4.08 10.50 -5.95
N ASN A 16 -3.42 10.07 -4.86
CA ASN A 16 -3.19 10.92 -3.69
C ASN A 16 -1.72 11.19 -3.36
N LYS A 17 -0.77 10.64 -4.13
CA LYS A 17 0.69 10.57 -3.83
C LYS A 17 1.05 9.90 -2.49
N ARG A 18 0.07 9.71 -1.60
CA ARG A 18 0.21 9.13 -0.27
C ARG A 18 -1.11 8.50 0.15
N ALA A 19 -1.08 7.25 0.59
CA ALA A 19 -2.24 6.52 1.09
C ALA A 19 -2.08 6.21 2.58
N SER A 20 -3.10 6.44 3.40
CA SER A 20 -3.09 6.03 4.81
C SER A 20 -3.46 4.54 4.95
N PHE A 21 -3.00 3.90 6.02
CA PHE A 21 -3.44 2.54 6.38
C PHE A 21 -4.97 2.42 6.36
N SER A 22 -5.67 3.37 6.96
CA SER A 22 -7.14 3.36 6.98
C SER A 22 -7.71 3.35 5.56
N ASN A 23 -7.19 4.14 4.62
CA ASN A 23 -7.70 4.14 3.23
C ASN A 23 -7.49 2.79 2.54
N VAL A 24 -6.29 2.20 2.66
CA VAL A 24 -5.97 0.93 2.00
C VAL A 24 -6.80 -0.23 2.57
N PHE A 25 -7.01 -0.24 3.88
CA PHE A 25 -7.71 -1.32 4.56
C PHE A 25 -9.23 -1.09 4.69
N ASN A 26 -9.75 0.08 4.32
CA ASN A 26 -11.19 0.37 4.35
C ASN A 26 -12.00 -0.52 3.38
N ALA A 27 -11.40 -0.93 2.26
CA ALA A 27 -12.04 -1.83 1.30
C ALA A 27 -12.06 -3.30 1.74
N CYS A 28 -11.37 -3.65 2.83
CA CYS A 28 -11.26 -5.03 3.29
C CYS A 28 -12.57 -5.52 3.96
N LYS A 29 -13.31 -6.39 3.26
CA LYS A 29 -14.57 -6.98 3.75
C LYS A 29 -14.41 -8.05 4.83
N ASN A 30 -13.25 -8.70 4.92
CA ASN A 30 -13.02 -9.81 5.87
C ASN A 30 -11.55 -9.90 6.27
N ARG A 31 -11.27 -10.70 7.32
CA ARG A 31 -9.91 -10.85 7.87
C ARG A 31 -8.93 -11.47 6.87
N ILE A 32 -9.40 -12.39 6.04
CA ILE A 32 -8.56 -13.04 5.01
C ILE A 32 -8.13 -12.00 3.97
N HIS A 33 -9.06 -11.16 3.52
CA HIS A 33 -8.78 -10.07 2.59
C HIS A 33 -7.75 -9.11 3.19
N ALA A 34 -7.92 -8.68 4.45
CA ALA A 34 -6.93 -7.85 5.12
C ALA A 34 -5.54 -8.49 5.19
N ILE A 35 -5.44 -9.80 5.48
CA ILE A 35 -4.16 -10.53 5.49
C ILE A 35 -3.54 -10.55 4.09
N VAL A 36 -4.32 -10.84 3.04
CA VAL A 36 -3.84 -10.87 1.66
C VAL A 36 -3.39 -9.48 1.19
N THR A 37 -4.14 -8.42 1.51
CA THR A 37 -3.77 -7.03 1.21
C THR A 37 -2.50 -6.63 1.97
N PHE A 38 -2.33 -7.08 3.22
CA PHE A 38 -1.12 -6.82 3.99
C PHE A 38 0.10 -7.56 3.42
N LEU A 39 -0.05 -8.81 2.98
CA LEU A 39 1.00 -9.56 2.29
C LEU A 39 1.38 -8.89 0.96
N ALA A 40 0.39 -8.45 0.17
CA ALA A 40 0.62 -7.69 -1.06
C ALA A 40 1.42 -6.41 -0.80
N LEU A 41 1.08 -5.68 0.27
CA LEU A 41 1.79 -4.48 0.70
C LEU A 41 3.23 -4.76 1.14
N LEU A 42 3.46 -5.81 1.93
CA LEU A 42 4.82 -6.22 2.31
C LEU A 42 5.66 -6.64 1.11
N GLU A 43 5.04 -7.28 0.12
CA GLU A 43 5.72 -7.65 -1.12
C GLU A 43 6.13 -6.42 -1.92
N LEU A 44 5.25 -5.41 -2.05
CA LEU A 44 5.59 -4.14 -2.68
C LEU A 44 6.71 -3.39 -1.95
N LEU A 45 6.68 -3.40 -0.62
CA LEU A 45 7.74 -2.83 0.20
C LEU A 45 9.08 -3.57 -0.04
N ASN A 46 9.04 -4.90 -0.09
CA ASN A 46 10.23 -5.71 -0.33
C ASN A 46 10.79 -5.55 -1.75
N MET A 47 9.94 -5.22 -2.73
CA MET A 47 10.34 -4.88 -4.10
C MET A 47 10.86 -3.44 -4.24
N GLY A 48 10.90 -2.64 -3.16
CA GLY A 48 11.30 -1.22 -3.24
C GLY A 48 10.25 -0.32 -3.90
N LYS A 49 9.08 -0.87 -4.22
CA LYS A 49 8.05 -0.18 -5.00
C LYS A 49 7.24 0.84 -4.21
N ILE A 50 7.20 0.68 -2.90
CA ILE A 50 6.55 1.61 -1.98
C ILE A 50 7.46 1.87 -0.79
N THR A 51 7.29 3.02 -0.19
CA THR A 51 7.91 3.39 1.08
C THR A 51 6.81 3.52 2.13
N ILE A 52 7.09 3.09 3.36
CA ILE A 52 6.16 3.22 4.47
C ILE A 52 6.73 4.18 5.50
N THR A 53 5.96 5.23 5.79
CA THR A 53 6.24 6.18 6.86
C THR A 53 5.32 5.87 8.04
N VAL A 54 5.89 5.34 9.11
CA VAL A 54 5.15 5.03 10.34
C VAL A 54 5.02 6.30 11.18
N GLY A 55 3.79 6.67 11.53
CA GLY A 55 3.46 7.75 12.47
C GLY A 55 3.31 7.26 13.91
N GLU A 56 2.86 8.14 14.81
CA GLU A 56 2.65 7.77 16.20
C GLU A 56 1.38 6.92 16.38
N GLY A 57 1.52 5.70 16.90
CA GLY A 57 0.42 4.80 17.26
C GLY A 57 0.42 3.45 16.53
N VAL A 58 -0.54 2.58 16.87
CA VAL A 58 -0.69 1.25 16.27
C VAL A 58 -1.41 1.37 14.92
N ASN A 59 -0.85 0.74 13.88
CA ASN A 59 -1.36 0.78 12.50
C ASN A 59 -1.53 2.20 11.93
N ASN A 60 -0.77 3.16 12.45
CA ASN A 60 -0.77 4.53 11.96
C ASN A 60 0.41 4.70 11.01
N PHE A 61 0.28 4.23 9.78
CA PHE A 61 1.31 4.40 8.76
C PHE A 61 0.74 4.90 7.45
N TRP A 62 1.63 5.52 6.70
CA TRP A 62 1.37 6.14 5.42
C TRP A 62 2.24 5.44 4.39
N ILE A 63 1.67 5.18 3.24
CA ILE A 63 2.32 4.52 2.13
C ILE A 63 2.55 5.58 1.07
N GLU A 64 3.76 5.60 0.55
CA GLU A 64 4.24 6.52 -0.47
C GLU A 64 4.82 5.68 -1.62
N PRO A 65 4.76 6.14 -2.88
CA PRO A 65 5.46 5.46 -3.96
C PRO A 65 6.96 5.42 -3.65
N GLY A 66 7.61 4.30 -3.96
CA GLY A 66 9.06 4.16 -3.84
C GLY A 66 9.75 5.02 -4.90
N ASN A 67 10.99 5.45 -4.62
CA ASN A 67 11.78 6.29 -5.53
C ASN A 67 11.98 5.70 -6.93
N GLU A 68 11.71 4.42 -7.16
CA GLU A 68 11.75 3.79 -8.50
C GLU A 68 10.56 4.17 -9.40
N PHE A 69 9.49 4.78 -8.86
CA PHE A 69 8.35 5.24 -9.66
C PHE A 69 8.56 6.62 -10.31
N GLU A 70 9.74 7.23 -10.15
CA GLU A 70 10.08 8.49 -10.83
C GLU A 70 10.71 8.28 -12.23
N GLU A 71 10.89 7.05 -12.71
CA GLU A 71 11.38 6.78 -14.09
C GLU A 71 10.28 6.24 -15.02
N GLU A 72 9.26 7.04 -15.34
CA GLU A 72 8.61 6.99 -16.67
C GLU A 72 8.24 8.43 -17.09
N GLU A 73 9.16 9.11 -17.79
CA GLU A 73 8.87 10.25 -18.68
C GLU A 73 8.12 9.78 -19.95
#